data_AF-A0A2S9XKE2-F1
#
_entry.id   AF-A0A2S9XKE2-F1
#
_cell.length_a   1.000
_cell.length_b   1.000
_cell.length_c   1.000
_cell.angle_alpha   90.00
_cell.angle_beta   90.00
_cell.angle_gamma   90.00
#
_symmetry.space_group_name_H-M   'P 1'
#
loop_
_entity.id
_entity.type
_entity.pdbx_description
1 polymer ?
#
loop_
_entity_poly.entity_id
_entity_poly.type
_entity_poly.pdbx_seq_one_letter_code
_entity_poly.pdbx_strand_id
1 'polypeptide(L)'
;MVPGEAAACLLVDRFPQRALASLGAPGFGLESATLWNELPHRADGLVEAAANALAASGYDLADMDARISDAAGESLDFREQALLISRLLDRRKLSFPLLLPCAVLGDVGVAGPLCGVVQAIATYQRRYAAGPRSIVFARDHQGPRAAVVVEAPGEHRQ
;
A
#
# COMPACT_ATOMS: atom_id res chain seq x y z
N MET A 1 17.13 -10.09 4.28
CA MET A 1 16.20 -10.18 3.14
C MET A 1 16.26 -11.60 2.56
N VAL A 2 15.12 -12.24 2.32
CA VAL A 2 15.04 -13.54 1.63
C VAL A 2 14.66 -13.26 0.17
N PRO A 3 15.46 -13.65 -0.83
CA PRO A 3 15.15 -13.36 -2.23
C PRO A 3 13.91 -14.13 -2.70
N GLY A 4 13.14 -13.54 -3.62
CA GLY A 4 11.93 -14.10 -4.20
C GLY A 4 11.78 -13.77 -5.68
N GLU A 5 10.90 -14.50 -6.35
CA GLU A 5 10.51 -14.25 -7.74
C GLU A 5 8.99 -14.19 -7.86
N ALA A 6 8.47 -13.16 -8.55
CA ALA A 6 7.05 -13.05 -8.83
C ALA A 6 6.77 -12.21 -10.08
N ALA A 7 5.59 -12.41 -10.64
CA ALA A 7 4.98 -11.53 -11.63
C ALA A 7 3.51 -11.32 -11.23
N ALA A 8 3.01 -10.11 -11.43
CA ALA A 8 1.62 -9.76 -11.15
C ALA A 8 1.08 -8.87 -12.27
N CYS A 9 -0.20 -9.07 -12.60
CA CYS A 9 -0.92 -8.32 -13.62
C CYS A 9 -2.33 -8.01 -13.13
N LEU A 10 -2.85 -6.83 -13.49
CA LEU A 10 -4.20 -6.39 -13.18
C LEU A 10 -4.94 -6.09 -14.49
N LEU A 11 -6.14 -6.66 -14.64
CA LEU A 11 -7.09 -6.22 -15.66
C LEU A 11 -7.95 -5.11 -15.07
N VAL A 12 -7.79 -3.89 -15.58
CA VAL A 12 -8.51 -2.70 -15.09
C VAL A 12 -9.55 -2.30 -16.12
N ASP A 13 -10.79 -2.09 -15.64
CA ASP A 13 -11.92 -1.61 -16.44
C ASP A 13 -12.70 -0.56 -15.64
N ARG A 14 -13.50 0.25 -16.33
CA ARG A 14 -14.40 1.24 -15.73
C ARG A 14 -15.75 0.62 -15.33
N PHE A 15 -16.04 -0.61 -15.76
CA PHE A 15 -17.32 -1.27 -15.51
C PHE A 15 -17.27 -2.21 -14.28
N PRO A 16 -18.01 -1.90 -13.20
CA PRO A 16 -17.85 -2.58 -11.92
C PRO A 16 -18.53 -3.96 -11.84
N GLN A 17 -19.34 -4.36 -12.83
CA GLN A 17 -20.27 -5.49 -12.75
C GLN A 17 -19.62 -6.85 -12.45
N ARG A 18 -18.28 -6.96 -12.61
CA ARG A 18 -17.50 -8.17 -12.29
C ARG A 18 -16.17 -7.85 -11.60
N ALA A 19 -16.03 -6.65 -11.04
CA ALA A 19 -14.78 -6.21 -10.42
C ALA A 19 -14.47 -7.05 -9.17
N LEU A 20 -13.22 -7.47 -9.02
CA LEU A 20 -12.75 -8.17 -7.81
C LEU A 20 -12.45 -7.20 -6.67
N ALA A 21 -12.23 -5.93 -7.01
CA ALA A 21 -12.03 -4.78 -6.13
C ALA A 21 -12.13 -3.49 -6.97
N SER A 22 -12.31 -2.37 -6.29
CA SER A 22 -12.12 -1.04 -6.87
C SER A 22 -10.71 -0.53 -6.57
N LEU A 23 -10.12 0.19 -7.51
CA LEU A 23 -8.83 0.87 -7.34
C LEU A 23 -9.03 2.37 -7.40
N GLY A 24 -8.53 3.08 -6.40
CA GLY A 24 -8.41 4.53 -6.41
C GLY A 24 -7.37 5.01 -7.42
N ALA A 25 -7.34 6.32 -7.67
CA ALA A 25 -6.24 6.91 -8.42
C ALA A 25 -4.93 6.76 -7.62
N PRO A 26 -3.81 6.42 -8.28
CA PRO A 26 -2.53 6.32 -7.59
C PRO A 26 -2.05 7.70 -7.16
N GLY A 27 -1.53 7.79 -5.94
CA GLY A 27 -0.77 8.93 -5.47
C GLY A 27 0.73 8.68 -5.62
N PHE A 28 1.49 9.74 -5.90
CA PHE A 28 2.93 9.68 -6.07
C PHE A 28 3.62 10.69 -5.15
N GLY A 29 4.89 10.42 -4.82
CA GLY A 29 5.76 11.31 -4.07
C GLY A 29 7.23 10.94 -4.26
N LEU A 30 8.12 11.80 -3.79
CA LEU A 30 9.57 11.62 -3.95
C LEU A 30 10.29 11.73 -2.61
N GLU A 31 10.94 10.64 -2.17
CA GLU A 31 11.80 10.65 -1.00
C GLU A 31 13.20 11.13 -1.36
N SER A 32 13.62 12.25 -0.77
CA SER A 32 14.96 12.80 -0.98
C SER A 32 16.03 12.02 -0.20
N ALA A 33 15.69 11.46 0.96
CA ALA A 33 16.58 10.61 1.74
C ALA A 33 16.63 9.20 1.11
N THR A 34 17.77 8.85 0.53
CA THR A 34 17.98 7.56 -0.15
C THR A 34 19.09 6.77 0.53
N LEU A 35 19.26 5.50 0.16
CA LEU A 35 20.39 4.69 0.61
C LEU A 35 21.76 5.26 0.19
N TRP A 36 21.76 6.23 -0.73
CA TRP A 36 22.96 6.79 -1.34
C TRP A 36 23.32 8.17 -0.77
N ASN A 37 22.64 8.64 0.27
CA ASN A 37 22.92 9.92 0.90
C ASN A 37 22.69 9.91 2.42
N GLU A 38 23.18 10.96 3.08
CA GLU A 38 23.11 11.13 4.54
C GLU A 38 21.94 12.04 4.96
N LEU A 39 20.94 12.22 4.08
CA LEU A 39 19.78 13.04 4.42
C LEU A 39 18.92 12.33 5.47
N PRO A 40 18.36 13.06 6.44
CA PRO A 40 17.52 12.44 7.46
C PRO A 40 16.26 11.85 6.82
N HIS A 41 16.05 10.54 7.02
CA HIS A 41 14.89 9.84 6.51
C HIS A 41 13.60 10.26 7.24
N ARG A 42 12.71 10.99 6.55
CA ARG A 42 11.49 11.60 7.12
C ARG A 42 10.18 11.03 6.55
N ALA A 43 10.28 10.16 5.56
CA ALA A 43 9.12 9.58 4.87
C ALA A 43 8.27 10.65 4.18
N ASP A 44 8.89 11.75 3.75
CA ASP A 44 8.20 12.84 3.06
C ASP A 44 7.57 12.36 1.75
N GLY A 45 8.30 11.54 0.97
CA GLY A 45 7.80 10.99 -0.28
C GLY A 45 6.66 10.00 -0.06
N LEU A 46 6.75 9.15 0.98
CA LEU A 46 5.70 8.17 1.27
C LEU A 46 4.43 8.86 1.79
N VAL A 47 4.58 9.87 2.63
CA VAL A 47 3.47 10.67 3.16
C VAL A 47 2.77 11.44 2.04
N GLU A 48 3.52 12.04 1.12
CA GLU A 48 2.97 12.71 -0.06
C GLU A 48 2.19 11.73 -0.96
N ALA A 49 2.79 10.58 -1.29
CA ALA A 49 2.13 9.55 -2.10
C ALA A 49 0.82 9.07 -1.44
N ALA A 50 0.86 8.80 -0.14
CA ALA A 50 -0.31 8.37 0.62
C ALA A 50 -1.40 9.45 0.65
N ALA A 51 -1.04 10.70 0.98
CA ALA A 51 -1.98 11.81 1.03
C ALA A 51 -2.65 12.05 -0.33
N ASN A 52 -1.89 11.99 -1.42
CA ASN A 52 -2.41 12.13 -2.78
C ASN A 52 -3.41 11.02 -3.15
N ALA A 53 -3.08 9.76 -2.85
CA ALA A 53 -3.97 8.63 -3.12
C ALA A 53 -5.27 8.70 -2.29
N LEU A 54 -5.13 9.03 -1.00
CA LEU A 54 -6.24 9.18 -0.07
C LEU A 54 -7.17 10.33 -0.48
N ALA A 55 -6.61 11.49 -0.81
CA ALA A 55 -7.37 12.65 -1.27
C ALA A 55 -8.12 12.36 -2.57
N ALA A 56 -7.49 11.67 -3.53
CA ALA A 56 -8.14 11.30 -4.79
C ALA A 56 -9.30 10.31 -4.61
N SER A 57 -9.28 9.53 -3.53
CA SER A 57 -10.37 8.62 -3.13
C SER A 57 -11.35 9.23 -2.11
N GLY A 58 -11.12 10.45 -1.63
CA GLY A 58 -11.96 11.09 -0.62
C GLY A 58 -11.91 10.43 0.77
N TYR A 59 -10.76 9.85 1.13
CA TYR A 59 -10.54 9.18 2.41
C TYR A 59 -9.42 9.83 3.22
N ASP A 60 -9.42 9.57 4.52
CA ASP A 60 -8.26 9.74 5.39
C ASP A 60 -7.56 8.40 5.62
N LEU A 61 -6.34 8.42 6.17
CA LEU A 61 -5.63 7.19 6.53
C LEU A 61 -6.41 6.37 7.57
N ALA A 62 -7.15 7.04 8.46
CA ALA A 62 -7.98 6.37 9.46
C ALA A 62 -9.14 5.56 8.87
N ASP A 63 -9.54 5.83 7.63
CA ASP A 63 -10.62 5.10 6.93
C ASP A 63 -10.13 3.80 6.29
N MET A 64 -8.81 3.58 6.25
CA MET A 64 -8.18 2.35 5.75
C MET A 64 -8.11 1.29 6.85
N ASP A 65 -8.41 0.03 6.53
CA ASP A 65 -8.43 -1.05 7.52
C ASP A 65 -7.13 -1.85 7.57
N ALA A 66 -6.36 -1.83 6.48
CA ALA A 66 -5.04 -2.43 6.43
C ALA A 66 -4.08 -1.59 5.58
N ARG A 67 -2.79 -1.70 5.89
CA ARG A 67 -1.69 -1.21 5.07
C ARG A 67 -0.97 -2.39 4.47
N ILE A 68 -0.54 -2.26 3.22
CA ILE A 68 0.26 -3.28 2.53
C ILE A 68 1.48 -2.59 1.97
N SER A 69 2.67 -3.14 2.22
CA SER A 69 3.94 -2.50 1.86
C SER A 69 4.89 -3.53 1.28
N ASP A 70 5.66 -3.12 0.28
CA ASP A 70 6.78 -3.86 -0.32
C ASP A 70 8.07 -3.78 0.53
N ALA A 71 7.99 -3.20 1.74
CA ALA A 71 9.05 -3.21 2.75
C ALA A 71 9.62 -4.62 2.98
N ALA A 72 10.91 -4.83 2.73
CA ALA A 72 11.51 -6.16 2.57
C ALA A 72 12.65 -6.49 3.56
N GLY A 73 12.64 -5.86 4.74
CA GLY A 73 13.56 -6.22 5.83
C GLY A 73 14.58 -5.15 6.18
N GLU A 74 14.67 -4.06 5.41
CA GLU A 74 15.56 -2.95 5.74
C GLU A 74 14.96 -2.09 6.85
N SER A 75 15.79 -1.64 7.79
CA SER A 75 15.33 -0.84 8.94
C SER A 75 14.64 0.47 8.51
N LEU A 76 15.10 1.06 7.40
CA LEU A 76 14.52 2.27 6.81
C LEU A 76 13.10 2.03 6.28
N ASP A 77 12.84 0.84 5.75
CA ASP A 77 11.54 0.49 5.17
C ASP A 77 10.42 0.52 6.21
N PHE A 78 10.71 -0.03 7.39
CA PHE A 78 9.77 -0.05 8.51
C PHE A 78 9.67 1.32 9.19
N ARG A 79 10.77 2.09 9.20
CA ARG A 79 10.78 3.46 9.71
C ARG A 79 9.83 4.35 8.91
N GLU A 80 9.82 4.23 7.58
CA GLU A 80 8.87 4.96 6.74
C GLU A 80 7.42 4.65 7.10
N GLN A 81 7.08 3.37 7.28
CA GLN A 81 5.74 2.94 7.63
C GLN A 81 5.31 3.43 9.03
N ALA A 82 6.25 3.53 9.98
CA ALA A 82 5.99 4.10 11.30
C ALA A 82 5.78 5.63 11.23
N LEU A 83 6.61 6.34 10.46
CA LEU A 83 6.51 7.79 10.27
C LEU A 83 5.20 8.17 9.56
N LEU A 84 4.79 7.41 8.54
CA LEU A 84 3.50 7.56 7.87
C LEU A 84 2.34 7.58 8.88
N ILE A 85 2.29 6.58 9.78
CA ILE A 85 1.25 6.51 10.82
C ILE A 85 1.30 7.75 11.71
N SER A 86 2.48 8.13 12.20
CA SER A 86 2.61 9.29 13.10
C SER A 86 2.17 10.61 12.48
N ARG A 87 2.20 10.71 11.14
CA ARG A 87 1.92 11.95 10.39
C ARG A 87 0.51 12.03 9.83
N LEU A 88 -0.09 10.90 9.44
CA LEU A 88 -1.38 10.87 8.75
C LEU A 88 -2.50 10.21 9.55
N LEU A 89 -2.21 9.42 10.58
CA LEU A 89 -3.25 8.79 11.39
C LEU A 89 -3.74 9.77 12.46
N ASP A 90 -4.85 10.41 12.19
CA ASP A 90 -5.49 11.41 13.05
C ASP A 90 -6.45 10.79 14.10
N ARG A 91 -6.98 9.60 13.81
CA ARG A 91 -7.89 8.84 14.68
C ARG A 91 -7.26 7.54 15.13
N ARG A 92 -7.31 7.27 16.44
CA ARG A 92 -6.77 6.02 17.01
C ARG A 92 -7.49 4.80 16.45
N LYS A 93 -6.73 3.83 15.95
CA LYS A 93 -7.22 2.49 15.58
C LYS A 93 -6.71 1.46 16.59
N LEU A 94 -7.60 0.58 17.06
CA LEU A 94 -7.22 -0.55 17.95
C LEU A 94 -6.37 -1.59 17.20
N SER A 95 -6.64 -1.78 15.91
CA SER A 95 -5.88 -2.63 15.01
C SER A 95 -5.73 -1.91 13.67
N PHE A 96 -4.50 -1.90 13.15
CA PHE A 96 -4.21 -1.37 11.82
C PHE A 96 -3.00 -2.12 11.21
N PRO A 97 -3.23 -3.37 10.77
CA PRO A 97 -2.15 -4.28 10.37
C PRO A 97 -1.37 -3.74 9.18
N LEU A 98 -0.06 -4.01 9.21
CA LEU A 98 0.83 -3.86 8.06
C LEU A 98 1.07 -5.27 7.49
N LEU A 99 0.56 -5.54 6.30
CA LEU A 99 0.78 -6.78 5.57
C LEU A 99 2.02 -6.63 4.69
N LEU A 100 2.87 -7.65 4.72
CA LEU A 100 4.14 -7.69 4.00
C LEU A 100 4.12 -8.90 3.06
N PRO A 101 3.87 -8.72 1.75
CA PRO A 101 3.93 -9.81 0.78
C PRO A 101 5.27 -10.58 0.86
N CYS A 102 6.36 -9.88 1.19
CA CYS A 102 7.69 -10.46 1.30
C CYS A 102 7.81 -11.52 2.40
N ALA A 103 6.91 -11.55 3.39
CA ALA A 103 6.91 -12.57 4.44
C ALA A 103 6.60 -13.99 3.90
N VAL A 104 6.00 -14.08 2.71
CA VAL A 104 5.66 -15.34 2.05
C VAL A 104 6.39 -15.49 0.72
N LEU A 105 6.49 -14.40 -0.06
CA LEU A 105 7.04 -14.43 -1.42
C LEU A 105 8.55 -14.18 -1.48
N GLY A 106 9.17 -13.71 -0.38
CA GLY A 106 10.49 -13.09 -0.43
C GLY A 106 10.46 -11.68 -1.03
N ASP A 107 11.61 -11.03 -1.12
CA ASP A 107 11.74 -9.79 -1.87
C ASP A 107 11.67 -10.07 -3.37
N VAL A 108 10.59 -9.60 -3.99
CA VAL A 108 10.26 -9.78 -5.41
C VAL A 108 10.45 -8.48 -6.21
N GLY A 109 11.10 -7.47 -5.62
CA GLY A 109 11.40 -6.18 -6.26
C GLY A 109 10.14 -5.48 -6.76
N VAL A 110 10.19 -5.01 -8.02
CA VAL A 110 9.12 -4.21 -8.66
C VAL A 110 7.75 -4.91 -8.73
N ALA A 111 7.70 -6.24 -8.60
CA ALA A 111 6.44 -6.97 -8.53
C ALA A 111 5.73 -6.83 -7.17
N GLY A 112 6.46 -6.46 -6.11
CA GLY A 112 6.01 -6.44 -4.72
C GLY A 112 4.72 -5.63 -4.50
N PRO A 113 4.65 -4.37 -4.96
CA PRO A 113 3.44 -3.56 -4.82
C PRO A 113 2.21 -4.17 -5.49
N LEU A 114 2.36 -4.71 -6.71
CA LEU A 114 1.27 -5.37 -7.41
C LEU A 114 0.87 -6.69 -6.74
N CYS A 115 1.83 -7.45 -6.22
CA CYS A 115 1.54 -8.59 -5.34
C CYS A 115 0.76 -8.15 -4.09
N GLY A 116 1.04 -6.97 -3.55
CA GLY A 116 0.28 -6.36 -2.47
C GLY A 116 -1.17 -6.05 -2.84
N VAL A 117 -1.42 -5.49 -4.04
CA VAL A 117 -2.78 -5.30 -4.56
C VAL A 117 -3.51 -6.64 -4.70
N VAL A 118 -2.86 -7.65 -5.28
CA VAL A 118 -3.43 -9.00 -5.41
C VAL A 118 -3.70 -9.62 -4.03
N GLN A 119 -2.84 -9.39 -3.05
CA GLN A 119 -3.04 -9.84 -1.68
C GLN A 119 -4.29 -9.19 -1.06
N ALA A 120 -4.49 -7.88 -1.22
CA ALA A 120 -5.70 -7.20 -0.77
C ALA A 120 -6.96 -7.85 -1.35
N ILE A 121 -7.00 -8.00 -2.68
CA ILE A 121 -8.11 -8.64 -3.40
C ILE A 121 -8.37 -10.06 -2.88
N ALA A 122 -7.32 -10.85 -2.69
CA ALA A 122 -7.45 -12.22 -2.17
C ALA A 122 -8.05 -12.24 -0.76
N THR A 123 -7.69 -11.28 0.10
CA THR A 123 -8.27 -11.18 1.45
C THR A 123 -9.76 -10.83 1.43
N TYR A 124 -10.21 -9.99 0.49
CA TYR A 124 -11.63 -9.67 0.29
C TYR A 124 -12.41 -10.89 -0.19
N GLN A 125 -11.91 -11.57 -1.23
CA GLN A 125 -12.56 -12.75 -1.81
C GLN A 125 -12.70 -13.88 -0.79
N ARG A 126 -11.69 -14.08 0.05
CA ARG A 126 -11.64 -15.14 1.07
C ARG A 126 -12.22 -14.71 2.42
N ARG A 127 -12.76 -13.49 2.53
CA ARG A 127 -13.48 -12.96 3.70
C ARG A 127 -12.67 -12.99 5.01
N TYR A 128 -11.37 -12.69 4.92
CA TYR A 128 -10.49 -12.51 6.09
C TYR A 128 -9.75 -11.17 6.10
N ALA A 129 -10.14 -10.23 5.23
CA ALA A 129 -9.63 -8.87 5.29
C ALA A 129 -9.96 -8.20 6.64
N ALA A 130 -9.09 -7.29 7.09
CA ALA A 130 -9.30 -6.52 8.32
C ALA A 130 -10.52 -5.57 8.21
N GLY A 131 -10.93 -5.24 6.99
CA GLY A 131 -12.10 -4.44 6.64
C GLY A 131 -12.16 -4.23 5.13
N PRO A 132 -13.12 -3.43 4.62
CA PRO A 132 -13.33 -3.26 3.20
C PRO A 132 -12.28 -2.41 2.48
N ARG A 133 -11.37 -1.72 3.18
CA ARG A 133 -10.42 -0.79 2.55
C ARG A 133 -8.98 -1.11 2.93
N SER A 134 -8.09 -1.05 1.95
CA SER A 134 -6.66 -1.21 2.17
C SER A 134 -5.89 -0.22 1.33
N ILE A 135 -4.75 0.24 1.85
CA ILE A 135 -3.82 1.08 1.10
C ILE A 135 -2.55 0.29 0.84
N VAL A 136 -2.12 0.28 -0.42
CA VAL A 136 -0.91 -0.42 -0.88
C VAL A 136 0.15 0.61 -1.21
N PHE A 137 1.38 0.39 -0.73
CA PHE A 137 2.52 1.25 -0.96
C PHE A 137 3.54 0.60 -1.88
N ALA A 138 4.20 1.42 -2.68
CA ALA A 138 5.34 1.06 -3.52
C ALA A 138 6.53 1.97 -3.22
N ARG A 139 7.72 1.37 -3.23
CA ARG A 139 8.99 2.05 -3.01
C ARG A 139 9.96 1.76 -4.14
N ASP A 140 10.77 2.78 -4.45
CA ASP A 140 12.02 2.62 -5.19
C ASP A 140 13.18 3.18 -4.35
N HIS A 141 14.33 2.49 -4.35
CA HIS A 141 15.53 2.91 -3.61
C HIS A 141 16.14 4.22 -4.11
N GLN A 142 15.76 4.68 -5.31
CA GLN A 142 16.13 5.97 -5.90
C GLN A 142 15.23 7.13 -5.43
N GLY A 143 14.22 6.86 -4.59
CA GLY A 143 13.37 7.88 -4.00
C GLY A 143 11.89 7.85 -4.41
N PRO A 144 11.48 7.43 -5.62
CA PRO A 144 10.05 7.37 -5.96
C PRO A 144 9.22 6.57 -4.95
N ARG A 145 8.03 7.08 -4.66
CA ARG A 145 7.01 6.43 -3.82
C ARG A 145 5.69 6.48 -4.55
N ALA A 146 4.89 5.41 -4.41
CA ALA A 146 3.51 5.42 -4.85
C ALA A 146 2.60 4.80 -3.79
N ALA A 147 1.32 5.18 -3.83
CA ALA A 147 0.28 4.58 -3.02
C ALA A 147 -0.99 4.42 -3.84
N VAL A 148 -1.79 3.39 -3.53
CA VAL A 148 -3.12 3.20 -4.12
C VAL A 148 -4.08 2.65 -3.08
N VAL A 149 -5.31 3.18 -3.09
CA VAL A 149 -6.41 2.64 -2.30
C VAL A 149 -7.05 1.47 -3.07
N VAL A 150 -7.25 0.36 -2.38
CA VAL A 150 -7.95 -0.82 -2.86
C VAL A 150 -9.17 -1.01 -1.98
N GLU A 151 -10.34 -1.19 -2.59
CA GLU A 151 -11.60 -1.40 -1.87
C GLU A 151 -12.27 -2.70 -2.31
N ALA A 152 -12.85 -3.40 -1.34
CA ALA A 152 -13.69 -4.55 -1.60
C ALA A 152 -14.83 -4.16 -2.56
N PRO A 153 -15.26 -5.08 -3.45
CA PRO A 153 -16.37 -4.80 -4.33
C PRO A 153 -17.61 -4.51 -3.48
N GLY A 154 -18.29 -3.39 -3.76
CA GLY A 154 -19.53 -3.05 -3.06
C GLY A 154 -20.53 -4.18 -3.20
N GLU A 155 -21.25 -4.52 -2.13
CA GLU A 155 -22.37 -5.46 -2.24
C GLU A 155 -23.32 -4.91 -3.31
N HIS A 156 -23.45 -5.62 -4.43
CA HIS A 156 -24.54 -5.37 -5.36
C HIS A 156 -25.83 -5.68 -4.62
N ARG A 157 -26.41 -4.64 -4.01
CA ARG A 157 -27.79 -4.67 -3.55
C ARG A 157 -28.64 -4.78 -4.81
N GLN A 158 -29.02 -6.01 -5.15
CA GLN A 158 -30.09 -6.29 -6.10
C GLN A 158 -31.41 -5.69 -5.58
#